data_AF-A0A7C3SI16-F1
#
_entry.id   AF-A0A7C3SI16-F1
#
_cell.length_a   1.000
_cell.length_b   1.000
_cell.length_c   1.000
_cell.angle_alpha   90.00
_cell.angle_beta   90.00
_cell.angle_gamma   90.00
#
_symmetry.space_group_name_H-M   'P 1'
#
loop_
_entity.id
_entity.type
_entity.pdbx_description
1 polymer ?
#
loop_
_entity_poly.entity_id
_entity_poly.type
_entity_poly.pdbx_seq_one_letter_code
_entity_poly.pdbx_strand_id
1 'polypeptide(L)'
;FPPIKPTKEILASLPKGGALLVFFNTSRGLYGFFLADGRYSYWQLKSPAGAARLGQTLLRELGHYEGNRELTIKELADPKWKSTAQKLLQMLLEGSKADLAQVSELIVVPDGWLWYVPLEALPISQAQANQPADPLLWRMRIRYLPLASLAVPDGRGRRPSAKTAVVVGKLFPQDAQEVAQQAYEKLARVVRGSTMLRTPPPVPSSLYGVLIDHLIVLDDLGMVPQSPYRWAPIPLDRSRPGNQLEDWFALPFGGPDVIVLPGYRTAAENALKQTPPLGPGMEIFLPICGLMNTGARTILLSRWRPAGKTAFDLVREFVQEIPYTTAAQAWQRSVLLVAQQTLDPEAEPRLKKPAPDEEPPKAEHPFFWAGYLLVDTGVPPEASAKPPEQPGPAQKPLPFPELPKPPSPPEAPKGPADAELPKSPAGSKVPKAPPPDVPTKQPAGKPSANPPKAAASPQGTAREWAWGT
;
A
#
# COMPACT_ATOMS: atom_id res chain seq x y z
N PHE A 1 3.42 18.28 -5.83
CA PHE A 1 3.98 16.95 -5.54
C PHE A 1 4.64 16.38 -6.79
N PRO A 2 5.83 15.73 -6.70
CA PRO A 2 7.03 16.17 -6.00
C PRO A 2 7.74 17.32 -6.76
N PRO A 3 8.67 18.06 -6.14
CA PRO A 3 9.50 19.02 -6.87
C PRO A 3 10.40 18.29 -7.88
N ILE A 4 10.70 18.95 -9.00
CA ILE A 4 11.70 18.46 -9.95
C ILE A 4 13.07 18.57 -9.26
N LYS A 5 13.80 17.45 -9.19
CA LYS A 5 15.12 17.37 -8.58
C LYS A 5 16.19 17.19 -9.67
N PRO A 6 17.30 17.94 -9.62
CA PRO A 6 18.41 17.73 -10.55
C PRO A 6 19.01 16.33 -10.37
N THR A 7 19.48 15.72 -11.47
CA THR A 7 20.10 14.38 -11.45
C THR A 7 21.25 14.26 -10.45
N LYS A 8 22.03 15.34 -10.27
CA LYS A 8 23.12 15.40 -9.30
C LYS A 8 22.63 15.24 -7.85
N GLU A 9 21.49 15.84 -7.52
CA GLU A 9 20.87 15.72 -6.19
C GLU A 9 20.33 14.31 -5.97
N ILE A 10 19.70 13.73 -6.99
CA ILE A 10 19.22 12.33 -6.96
C ILE A 10 20.39 11.37 -6.72
N LEU A 11 21.49 11.50 -7.47
CA LEU A 11 22.68 10.66 -7.29
C LEU A 11 23.29 10.79 -5.89
N ALA A 12 23.28 12.00 -5.33
CA ALA A 12 23.80 12.27 -3.99
C ALA A 12 22.89 11.73 -2.87
N SER A 13 21.58 11.57 -3.13
CA SER A 13 20.62 11.08 -2.14
C SER A 13 20.49 9.56 -2.10
N LEU A 14 21.07 8.83 -3.08
CA LEU A 14 21.02 7.37 -3.08
C LEU A 14 21.73 6.81 -1.84
N PRO A 15 21.15 5.78 -1.18
CA PRO A 15 21.82 5.13 -0.07
C PRO A 15 23.12 4.48 -0.54
N LYS A 16 24.08 4.26 0.38
CA LYS A 16 25.33 3.58 0.05
C LYS A 16 25.04 2.19 -0.51
N GLY A 17 25.60 1.88 -1.69
CA GLY A 17 25.32 0.63 -2.40
C GLY A 17 23.89 0.54 -2.97
N GLY A 18 23.20 1.68 -3.07
CA GLY A 18 21.90 1.82 -3.71
C GLY A 18 22.03 2.18 -5.18
N ALA A 19 21.12 1.67 -5.99
CA ALA A 19 21.00 2.00 -7.40
C ALA A 19 19.57 2.40 -7.75
N LEU A 20 19.43 3.30 -8.72
CA LEU A 20 18.14 3.72 -9.26
C LEU A 20 18.03 3.27 -10.73
N LEU A 21 17.02 2.45 -11.01
CA LEU A 21 16.66 1.95 -12.32
C LEU A 21 15.36 2.63 -12.77
N VAL A 22 15.45 3.51 -13.76
CA VAL A 22 14.31 4.25 -14.30
C VAL A 22 13.99 3.74 -15.69
N PHE A 23 12.72 3.47 -15.95
CA PHE A 23 12.20 3.24 -17.27
C PHE A 23 11.35 4.42 -17.72
N PHE A 24 11.45 4.77 -18.99
CA PHE A 24 10.69 5.88 -19.56
C PHE A 24 10.23 5.53 -20.97
N ASN A 25 8.91 5.47 -21.15
CA ASN A 25 8.28 5.13 -22.40
C ASN A 25 7.98 6.38 -23.22
N THR A 26 8.32 6.34 -24.50
CA THR A 26 8.10 7.43 -25.45
C THR A 26 7.47 6.88 -26.73
N SER A 27 6.99 7.76 -27.61
CA SER A 27 6.55 7.35 -28.95
C SER A 27 7.65 6.69 -29.80
N ARG A 28 8.92 6.91 -29.45
CA ARG A 28 10.09 6.38 -30.17
C ARG A 28 10.65 5.09 -29.57
N GLY A 29 10.16 4.68 -28.41
CA GLY A 29 10.60 3.47 -27.72
C GLY A 29 10.69 3.63 -26.21
N LEU A 30 11.14 2.56 -25.57
CA LEU A 30 11.31 2.46 -24.11
C LEU A 30 12.80 2.58 -23.77
N TYR A 31 13.13 3.55 -22.92
CA TYR A 31 14.48 3.81 -22.47
C TYR A 31 14.66 3.34 -21.02
N GLY A 32 15.81 2.75 -20.74
CA GLY A 32 16.27 2.46 -19.38
C GLY A 32 17.37 3.43 -18.99
N PHE A 33 17.34 3.88 -17.74
CA PHE A 33 18.39 4.68 -17.11
C PHE A 33 18.84 3.96 -15.84
N PHE A 34 20.14 3.85 -15.64
CA PHE A 34 20.72 3.26 -14.45
C PHE A 34 21.66 4.25 -13.79
N LEU A 35 21.39 4.57 -12.53
CA LEU A 35 22.11 5.54 -11.71
C LEU A 35 22.67 4.82 -10.49
N ALA A 36 23.99 4.84 -10.32
CA ALA A 36 24.69 4.23 -9.18
C ALA A 36 26.09 4.86 -9.03
N ASP A 37 26.61 4.91 -7.80
CA ASP A 37 27.97 5.37 -7.49
C ASP A 37 28.36 6.69 -8.17
N GLY A 38 27.46 7.68 -8.14
CA GLY A 38 27.68 9.01 -8.72
C GLY A 38 27.73 9.05 -10.25
N ARG A 39 27.44 7.93 -10.92
CA ARG A 39 27.43 7.80 -12.39
C ARG A 39 26.03 7.44 -12.88
N TYR A 40 25.75 7.77 -14.14
CA TYR A 40 24.55 7.29 -14.81
C TYR A 40 24.87 6.76 -16.21
N SER A 41 24.05 5.82 -16.65
CA SER A 41 24.04 5.29 -18.01
C SER A 41 22.60 5.17 -18.49
N TYR A 42 22.40 5.15 -19.80
CA TYR A 42 21.10 4.92 -20.39
C TYR A 42 21.23 4.00 -21.61
N TRP A 43 20.15 3.30 -21.93
CA TRP A 43 20.04 2.45 -23.11
C TRP A 43 18.61 2.49 -23.62
N GLN A 44 18.43 2.14 -24.90
CA GLN A 44 17.12 1.91 -25.48
C GLN A 44 16.86 0.40 -25.50
N LEU A 45 15.70 -0.02 -25.00
CA LEU A 45 15.30 -1.43 -25.11
C LEU A 45 15.07 -1.77 -26.58
N LYS A 46 15.77 -2.80 -27.07
CA LYS A 46 15.72 -3.23 -28.48
C LYS A 46 14.34 -3.72 -28.89
N SER A 47 13.64 -4.43 -28.00
CA SER A 47 12.31 -4.99 -28.27
C SER A 47 11.35 -4.79 -27.10
N PRO A 48 10.76 -3.60 -26.94
CA PRO A 48 9.80 -3.32 -25.87
C PRO A 48 8.55 -4.20 -25.96
N ALA A 49 8.05 -4.45 -27.18
CA ALA A 49 6.90 -5.33 -27.41
C ALA A 49 7.23 -6.81 -27.09
N GLY A 50 8.44 -7.26 -27.41
CA GLY A 50 8.90 -8.61 -27.04
C GLY A 50 9.00 -8.79 -25.53
N ALA A 51 9.57 -7.79 -24.84
CA ALA A 51 9.65 -7.78 -23.38
C ALA A 51 8.25 -7.77 -22.74
N ALA A 52 7.31 -6.98 -23.25
CA ALA A 52 5.92 -6.96 -22.77
C ALA A 52 5.23 -8.32 -22.92
N ARG A 53 5.43 -9.01 -24.06
CA ARG A 53 4.92 -10.37 -24.28
C ARG A 53 5.53 -11.38 -23.31
N LEU A 54 6.84 -11.29 -23.03
CA LEU A 54 7.47 -12.13 -22.00
C LEU A 54 6.94 -11.82 -20.61
N GLY A 55 6.70 -10.56 -20.26
CA GLY A 55 6.06 -10.18 -19.01
C GLY A 55 4.66 -10.79 -18.86
N GLN A 56 3.87 -10.78 -19.94
CA GLN A 56 2.56 -11.44 -19.95
C GLN A 56 2.67 -12.96 -19.77
N THR A 57 3.62 -13.61 -20.48
CA THR A 57 3.88 -15.04 -20.34
C THR A 57 4.32 -15.38 -18.93
N LEU A 58 5.21 -14.58 -18.33
CA LEU A 58 5.66 -14.75 -16.95
C LEU A 58 4.47 -14.73 -15.98
N LEU A 59 3.57 -13.76 -16.10
CA LEU A 59 2.39 -13.70 -15.24
C LEU A 59 1.53 -14.98 -15.35
N ARG A 60 1.33 -15.51 -16.56
CA ARG A 60 0.60 -16.79 -16.74
C ARG A 60 1.34 -17.96 -16.12
N GLU A 61 2.65 -18.05 -16.30
CA GLU A 61 3.48 -19.12 -15.73
C GLU A 61 3.57 -19.03 -14.21
N LEU A 62 3.40 -17.85 -13.62
CA LEU A 62 3.23 -17.67 -12.17
C LEU A 62 1.83 -18.04 -11.67
N GLY A 63 0.88 -18.37 -12.55
CA GLY A 63 -0.47 -18.79 -12.17
C GLY A 63 -1.58 -17.75 -12.40
N HIS A 64 -1.27 -16.60 -12.99
CA HIS A 64 -2.25 -15.55 -13.25
C HIS A 64 -3.03 -15.81 -14.55
N TYR A 65 -4.21 -16.38 -14.41
CA TYR A 65 -5.14 -16.57 -15.52
C TYR A 65 -6.44 -15.80 -15.31
N GLU A 66 -6.96 -15.88 -14.07
CA GLU A 66 -8.19 -15.30 -13.57
C GLU A 66 -8.08 -15.06 -12.05
N GLY A 67 -8.81 -14.08 -11.51
CA GLY A 67 -8.62 -13.60 -10.13
C GLY A 67 -8.96 -14.58 -9.01
N ASN A 68 -9.84 -15.56 -9.23
CA ASN A 68 -10.23 -16.54 -8.21
C ASN A 68 -9.79 -17.97 -8.58
N ARG A 69 -8.93 -18.13 -9.58
CA ARG A 69 -8.40 -19.46 -9.96
C ARG A 69 -7.48 -19.97 -8.85
N GLU A 70 -7.71 -21.23 -8.48
CA GLU A 70 -6.84 -22.00 -7.60
C GLU A 70 -5.64 -22.59 -8.38
N LEU A 71 -4.49 -22.66 -7.73
CA LEU A 71 -3.28 -23.30 -8.23
C LEU A 71 -3.11 -24.68 -7.61
N THR A 72 -2.74 -25.64 -8.44
CA THR A 72 -2.34 -26.98 -7.98
C THR A 72 -0.90 -27.00 -7.50
N ILE A 73 -0.54 -27.94 -6.63
CA ILE A 73 0.84 -28.10 -6.16
C ILE A 73 1.80 -28.38 -7.33
N LYS A 74 1.35 -29.17 -8.32
CA LYS A 74 2.10 -29.40 -9.55
C LYS A 74 2.41 -28.11 -10.33
N GLU A 75 1.46 -27.17 -10.40
CA GLU A 75 1.70 -25.88 -11.05
C GLU A 75 2.69 -25.02 -10.24
N LEU A 76 2.60 -25.03 -8.91
CA LEU A 76 3.54 -24.32 -8.05
C LEU A 76 4.97 -24.88 -8.14
N ALA A 77 5.10 -26.17 -8.45
CA ALA A 77 6.39 -26.84 -8.64
C ALA A 77 7.00 -26.62 -10.03
N ASP A 78 6.28 -26.03 -10.99
CA ASP A 78 6.77 -25.87 -12.37
C ASP A 78 7.89 -24.80 -12.43
N PRO A 79 9.13 -25.16 -12.82
CA PRO A 79 10.24 -24.22 -12.88
C PRO A 79 10.21 -23.32 -14.12
N LYS A 80 9.27 -23.51 -15.06
CA LYS A 80 9.25 -22.82 -16.36
C LYS A 80 9.32 -21.31 -16.25
N TRP A 81 8.61 -20.73 -15.26
CA TRP A 81 8.59 -19.29 -15.01
C TRP A 81 9.99 -18.71 -14.78
N LYS A 82 10.92 -19.48 -14.19
CA LYS A 82 12.30 -19.03 -13.93
C LYS A 82 13.04 -18.70 -15.23
N SER A 83 12.85 -19.53 -16.25
CA SER A 83 13.48 -19.33 -17.56
C SER A 83 12.92 -18.11 -18.29
N THR A 84 11.60 -17.89 -18.22
CA THR A 84 10.94 -16.72 -18.78
C THR A 84 11.35 -15.45 -18.03
N ALA A 85 11.43 -15.50 -16.71
CA ALA A 85 11.89 -14.41 -15.86
C ALA A 85 13.35 -14.02 -16.16
N GLN A 86 14.24 -14.99 -16.34
CA GLN A 86 15.63 -14.75 -16.71
C GLN A 86 15.74 -14.06 -18.07
N LYS A 87 15.01 -14.56 -19.08
CA LYS A 87 14.97 -13.95 -20.42
C LYS A 87 14.41 -12.53 -20.36
N LEU A 88 13.37 -12.31 -19.56
CA LEU A 88 12.79 -10.98 -19.36
C LEU A 88 13.82 -10.03 -18.76
N LEU A 89 14.50 -10.40 -17.67
CA LEU A 89 15.54 -9.57 -17.06
C LEU A 89 16.66 -9.25 -18.05
N GLN A 90 17.13 -10.25 -18.81
CA GLN A 90 18.15 -10.07 -19.83
C GLN A 90 17.72 -9.06 -20.90
N MET A 91 16.47 -9.14 -21.38
CA MET A 91 15.93 -8.18 -22.35
C MET A 91 15.78 -6.77 -21.78
N LEU A 92 15.39 -6.64 -20.51
CA LEU A 92 15.25 -5.33 -19.85
C LEU A 92 16.61 -4.64 -19.68
N LEU A 93 17.67 -5.40 -19.42
CA LEU A 93 19.03 -4.89 -19.17
C LEU A 93 19.95 -4.98 -20.40
N GLU A 94 19.46 -5.42 -21.55
CA GLU A 94 20.28 -5.55 -22.75
C GLU A 94 20.82 -4.17 -23.21
N GLY A 95 22.14 -4.03 -23.26
CA GLY A 95 22.80 -2.75 -23.57
C GLY A 95 22.99 -1.83 -22.35
N SER A 96 22.54 -2.25 -21.17
CA SER A 96 22.80 -1.58 -19.90
C SER A 96 24.24 -1.80 -19.43
N LYS A 97 24.77 -0.83 -18.66
CA LYS A 97 25.98 -1.00 -17.85
C LYS A 97 25.66 -1.34 -16.39
N ALA A 98 24.41 -1.71 -16.10
CA ALA A 98 23.97 -2.07 -14.75
C ALA A 98 24.63 -3.38 -14.31
N ASP A 99 25.43 -3.31 -13.25
CA ASP A 99 25.87 -4.48 -12.51
C ASP A 99 25.03 -4.62 -11.24
N LEU A 100 23.96 -5.41 -11.33
CA LEU A 100 23.06 -5.65 -10.20
C LEU A 100 23.70 -6.52 -9.10
N ALA A 101 24.82 -7.22 -9.37
CA ALA A 101 25.42 -8.10 -8.37
C ALA A 101 26.03 -7.34 -7.18
N GLN A 102 26.40 -6.07 -7.38
CA GLN A 102 26.97 -5.19 -6.35
C GLN A 102 25.94 -4.29 -5.66
N VAL A 103 24.67 -4.35 -6.07
CA VAL A 103 23.60 -3.48 -5.56
C VAL A 103 22.98 -4.10 -4.32
N SER A 104 22.96 -3.34 -3.22
CA SER A 104 22.32 -3.74 -1.95
C SER A 104 20.85 -3.29 -1.86
N GLU A 105 20.50 -2.24 -2.60
CA GLU A 105 19.15 -1.69 -2.69
C GLU A 105 18.88 -1.18 -4.10
N LEU A 106 17.87 -1.73 -4.75
CA LEU A 106 17.41 -1.33 -6.07
C LEU A 106 16.12 -0.52 -5.94
N ILE A 107 16.18 0.75 -6.34
CA ILE A 107 15.02 1.63 -6.47
C ILE A 107 14.57 1.57 -7.92
N VAL A 108 13.31 1.25 -8.16
CA VAL A 108 12.75 1.12 -9.51
C VAL A 108 11.73 2.22 -9.76
N VAL A 109 11.88 2.93 -10.88
CA VAL A 109 10.83 3.81 -11.43
C VAL A 109 10.31 3.17 -12.70
N PRO A 110 9.21 2.38 -12.63
CA PRO A 110 8.65 1.72 -13.78
C PRO A 110 7.77 2.68 -14.60
N ASP A 111 7.53 2.31 -15.85
CA ASP A 111 6.60 3.01 -16.74
C ASP A 111 5.80 2.02 -17.59
N GLY A 112 4.56 2.39 -17.90
CA GLY A 112 3.61 1.58 -18.67
C GLY A 112 3.42 0.16 -18.11
N TRP A 113 3.60 -0.85 -18.96
CA TRP A 113 3.38 -2.25 -18.58
C TRP A 113 4.37 -2.77 -17.51
N LEU A 114 5.48 -2.07 -17.27
CA LEU A 114 6.46 -2.48 -16.26
C LEU A 114 5.93 -2.40 -14.83
N TRP A 115 4.86 -1.63 -14.58
CA TRP A 115 4.16 -1.62 -13.30
C TRP A 115 3.66 -3.02 -12.87
N TYR A 116 3.36 -3.88 -13.85
CA TYR A 116 2.89 -5.24 -13.60
C TYR A 116 3.99 -6.28 -13.43
N VAL A 117 5.25 -5.93 -13.74
CA VAL A 117 6.36 -6.88 -13.70
C VAL A 117 6.82 -7.09 -12.26
N PRO A 118 6.82 -8.33 -11.76
CA PRO A 118 7.40 -8.65 -10.47
C PRO A 118 8.93 -8.72 -10.57
N LEU A 119 9.60 -7.56 -10.58
CA LEU A 119 11.07 -7.50 -10.66
C LEU A 119 11.74 -8.26 -9.51
N GLU A 120 11.07 -8.31 -8.35
CA GLU A 120 11.47 -9.03 -7.15
C GLU A 120 11.67 -10.53 -7.39
N ALA A 121 10.88 -11.10 -8.30
CA ALA A 121 10.92 -12.50 -8.69
C ALA A 121 11.94 -12.82 -9.79
N LEU A 122 12.48 -11.80 -10.47
CA LEU A 122 13.39 -12.04 -11.58
C LEU A 122 14.72 -12.59 -11.07
N PRO A 123 15.25 -13.67 -11.68
CA PRO A 123 16.47 -14.29 -11.21
C PRO A 123 17.69 -13.58 -11.74
N ILE A 124 18.72 -13.40 -10.90
CA ILE A 124 20.03 -12.90 -11.33
C ILE A 124 20.98 -14.07 -11.60
N SER A 125 21.42 -14.25 -12.84
CA SER A 125 22.37 -15.31 -13.18
C SER A 125 23.72 -15.04 -12.53
N GLN A 126 24.25 -16.01 -11.79
CA GLN A 126 25.66 -15.98 -11.40
C GLN A 126 26.50 -16.51 -12.56
N ALA A 127 27.59 -15.81 -12.89
CA ALA A 127 28.53 -16.23 -13.95
C ALA A 127 29.24 -17.56 -13.65
N GLN A 128 29.12 -18.06 -12.41
CA GLN A 128 29.64 -19.34 -11.95
C GLN A 128 28.50 -20.11 -11.27
N ALA A 129 28.35 -21.38 -11.69
CA ALA A 129 27.52 -22.45 -11.13
C ALA A 129 26.18 -22.72 -11.84
N ASN A 130 25.99 -24.01 -12.15
CA ASN A 130 24.74 -24.70 -12.53
C ASN A 130 23.67 -24.67 -11.41
N GLN A 131 23.62 -23.62 -10.60
CA GLN A 131 22.62 -23.45 -9.55
C GLN A 131 21.41 -22.69 -10.11
N PRO A 132 20.18 -23.02 -9.65
CA PRO A 132 19.00 -22.24 -9.99
C PRO A 132 19.21 -20.82 -9.48
N ALA A 133 19.13 -19.84 -10.38
CA ALA A 133 19.35 -18.45 -10.04
C ALA A 133 18.27 -17.93 -9.07
N ASP A 134 18.71 -17.37 -7.95
CA ASP A 134 17.83 -16.84 -6.91
C ASP A 134 17.12 -15.56 -7.37
N PRO A 135 15.87 -15.32 -6.89
CA PRO A 135 15.18 -14.06 -7.13
C PRO A 135 15.97 -12.84 -6.64
N LEU A 136 15.84 -11.70 -7.32
CA LEU A 136 16.54 -10.46 -6.93
C LEU A 136 16.29 -10.09 -5.46
N LEU A 137 15.06 -10.27 -4.97
CA LEU A 137 14.70 -9.93 -3.58
C LEU A 137 15.50 -10.72 -2.53
N TRP A 138 16.07 -11.89 -2.86
CA TRP A 138 16.86 -12.67 -1.92
C TRP A 138 18.23 -12.03 -1.67
N ARG A 139 18.71 -11.21 -2.61
CA ARG A 139 20.06 -10.65 -2.58
C ARG A 139 20.07 -9.16 -2.30
N MET A 140 19.03 -8.45 -2.72
CA MET A 140 18.93 -7.00 -2.56
C MET A 140 17.53 -6.58 -2.16
N ARG A 141 17.46 -5.42 -1.50
CA ARG A 141 16.20 -4.76 -1.17
C ARG A 141 15.65 -4.10 -2.41
N ILE A 142 14.35 -4.18 -2.63
CA ILE A 142 13.69 -3.56 -3.79
C ILE A 142 12.57 -2.67 -3.30
N ARG A 143 12.51 -1.46 -3.85
CA ARG A 143 11.38 -0.55 -3.68
C ARG A 143 11.11 0.20 -4.97
N TYR A 144 9.89 0.71 -5.08
CA TYR A 144 9.37 1.40 -6.24
C TYR A 144 9.14 2.87 -5.95
N LEU A 145 9.16 3.67 -7.00
CA LEU A 145 8.77 5.08 -6.98
C LEU A 145 8.02 5.42 -8.26
N PRO A 146 6.98 6.27 -8.22
CA PRO A 146 6.32 6.72 -9.44
C PRO A 146 7.20 7.70 -10.23
N LEU A 147 8.13 8.39 -9.57
CA LEU A 147 9.01 9.40 -10.16
C LEU A 147 10.41 9.35 -9.54
N ALA A 148 11.44 9.55 -10.34
CA ALA A 148 12.83 9.52 -9.90
C ALA A 148 13.16 10.57 -8.83
N SER A 149 12.50 11.73 -8.84
CA SER A 149 12.72 12.79 -7.85
C SER A 149 12.33 12.39 -6.42
N LEU A 150 11.47 11.37 -6.25
CA LEU A 150 11.07 10.84 -4.95
C LEU A 150 12.16 9.94 -4.32
N ALA A 151 13.25 9.66 -5.04
CA ALA A 151 14.42 9.03 -4.46
C ALA A 151 15.18 9.97 -3.51
N VAL A 152 14.88 11.27 -3.58
CA VAL A 152 15.32 12.28 -2.60
C VAL A 152 14.23 12.38 -1.52
N PRO A 153 14.50 11.97 -0.27
CA PRO A 153 13.55 12.12 0.82
C PRO A 153 13.17 13.58 1.05
N ASP A 154 11.95 13.83 1.51
CA ASP A 154 11.44 15.19 1.80
C ASP A 154 11.90 15.76 3.15
N GLY A 155 12.76 15.04 3.87
CA GLY A 155 13.34 15.44 5.15
C GLY A 155 12.46 15.17 6.37
N ARG A 156 11.19 14.77 6.18
CA ARG A 156 10.35 14.32 7.30
C ARG A 156 10.78 12.91 7.70
N GLY A 157 10.85 12.60 9.00
CA GLY A 157 11.10 11.24 9.49
C GLY A 157 9.83 10.42 9.69
N ARG A 158 9.93 9.09 9.81
CA ARG A 158 8.76 8.23 10.13
C ARG A 158 8.54 8.21 11.65
N ARG A 159 7.28 8.42 12.06
CA ARG A 159 6.87 8.43 13.47
C ARG A 159 7.02 7.03 14.08
N PRO A 160 7.79 6.85 15.17
CA PRO A 160 7.94 5.54 15.82
C PRO A 160 6.64 5.02 16.46
N SER A 161 5.79 5.90 16.98
CA SER A 161 4.50 5.56 17.58
C SER A 161 3.34 6.09 16.72
N ALA A 162 2.92 5.26 15.76
CA ALA A 162 1.88 5.58 14.79
C ALA A 162 0.48 5.17 15.25
N LYS A 163 -0.50 6.07 15.15
CA LYS A 163 -1.93 5.74 15.24
C LYS A 163 -2.33 4.90 14.02
N THR A 164 -2.62 3.62 14.25
CA THR A 164 -2.92 2.68 13.17
C THR A 164 -4.42 2.41 13.09
N ALA A 165 -5.03 2.64 11.94
CA ALA A 165 -6.38 2.19 11.63
C ALA A 165 -6.33 0.95 10.73
N VAL A 166 -7.15 -0.05 11.07
CA VAL A 166 -7.25 -1.30 10.31
C VAL A 166 -8.68 -1.48 9.83
N VAL A 167 -8.90 -1.38 8.51
CA VAL A 167 -10.17 -1.73 7.89
C VAL A 167 -10.23 -3.25 7.79
N VAL A 168 -11.29 -3.82 8.36
CA VAL A 168 -11.51 -5.28 8.39
C VAL A 168 -12.68 -5.61 7.48
N GLY A 169 -12.37 -6.07 6.26
CA GLY A 169 -13.34 -6.48 5.25
C GLY A 169 -13.13 -7.94 4.84
N LYS A 170 -13.37 -8.27 3.57
CA LYS A 170 -13.16 -9.63 3.05
C LYS A 170 -12.03 -9.62 2.03
N LEU A 171 -10.86 -10.15 2.39
CA LEU A 171 -9.74 -10.30 1.45
C LEU A 171 -10.02 -11.33 0.36
N PHE A 172 -10.89 -12.30 0.59
CA PHE A 172 -11.41 -13.17 -0.46
C PHE A 172 -12.95 -13.16 -0.45
N PRO A 173 -13.63 -13.07 -1.60
CA PRO A 173 -15.10 -12.94 -1.63
C PRO A 173 -15.85 -14.03 -0.84
N GLN A 174 -15.30 -15.24 -0.79
CA GLN A 174 -15.89 -16.39 -0.12
C GLN A 174 -15.54 -16.46 1.38
N ASP A 175 -14.65 -15.62 1.89
CA ASP A 175 -14.27 -15.64 3.30
C ASP A 175 -15.46 -15.29 4.20
N ALA A 176 -15.53 -16.00 5.32
CA ALA A 176 -16.40 -15.64 6.43
C ALA A 176 -15.87 -14.37 7.13
N GLN A 177 -16.77 -13.57 7.74
CA GLN A 177 -16.36 -12.33 8.40
C GLN A 177 -15.44 -12.60 9.61
N GLU A 178 -15.57 -13.77 10.21
CA GLU A 178 -14.78 -14.25 11.35
C GLU A 178 -13.30 -14.41 10.98
N VAL A 179 -12.98 -14.77 9.73
CA VAL A 179 -11.59 -14.90 9.26
C VAL A 179 -10.87 -13.55 9.36
N ALA A 180 -11.51 -12.50 8.87
CA ALA A 180 -10.96 -11.15 8.93
C ALA A 180 -10.85 -10.62 10.36
N GLN A 181 -11.78 -11.01 11.24
CA GLN A 181 -11.68 -10.67 12.66
C GLN A 181 -10.49 -11.35 13.34
N GLN A 182 -10.31 -12.65 13.11
CA GLN A 182 -9.19 -13.39 13.67
C GLN A 182 -7.84 -12.85 13.15
N ALA A 183 -7.81 -12.44 11.88
CA ALA A 183 -6.67 -11.73 11.30
C ALA A 183 -6.39 -10.42 12.07
N TYR A 184 -7.40 -9.56 12.28
CA TYR A 184 -7.22 -8.35 13.07
C TYR A 184 -6.71 -8.63 14.49
N GLU A 185 -7.27 -9.62 15.19
CA GLU A 185 -6.86 -9.96 16.56
C GLU A 185 -5.39 -10.38 16.65
N LYS A 186 -4.89 -11.12 15.64
CA LYS A 186 -3.47 -11.47 15.54
C LYS A 186 -2.60 -10.23 15.28
N LEU A 187 -3.05 -9.33 14.41
CA LEU A 187 -2.35 -8.09 14.09
C LEU A 187 -2.29 -7.15 15.30
N ALA A 188 -3.40 -6.99 16.03
CA ALA A 188 -3.49 -6.10 17.19
C ALA A 188 -2.55 -6.49 18.34
N ARG A 189 -2.13 -7.76 18.42
CA ARG A 189 -1.14 -8.24 19.40
C ARG A 189 0.27 -7.71 19.11
N VAL A 190 0.60 -7.48 17.83
CA VAL A 190 1.93 -6.99 17.42
C VAL A 190 1.94 -5.49 17.14
N VAL A 191 0.82 -4.93 16.67
CA VAL A 191 0.63 -3.49 16.40
C VAL A 191 -0.14 -2.84 17.54
N ARG A 192 0.59 -2.40 18.57
CA ARG A 192 0.00 -1.73 19.75
C ARG A 192 -0.74 -0.45 19.33
N GLY A 193 -1.93 -0.24 19.90
CA GLY A 193 -2.73 0.96 19.63
C GLY A 193 -3.43 0.97 18.27
N SER A 194 -3.47 -0.17 17.57
CA SER A 194 -4.29 -0.33 16.37
C SER A 194 -5.79 -0.26 16.72
N THR A 195 -6.55 0.41 15.85
CA THR A 195 -8.00 0.58 15.98
C THR A 195 -8.69 -0.11 14.81
N MET A 196 -9.64 -0.99 15.12
CA MET A 196 -10.44 -1.68 14.13
C MET A 196 -11.53 -0.78 13.56
N LEU A 197 -11.62 -0.71 12.23
CA LEU A 197 -12.72 -0.09 11.50
C LEU A 197 -13.56 -1.19 10.85
N ARG A 198 -14.80 -1.34 11.31
CA ARG A 198 -15.81 -2.25 10.72
C ARG A 198 -17.02 -1.54 10.16
N THR A 199 -17.29 -0.36 10.68
CA THR A 199 -18.34 0.53 10.22
C THR A 199 -17.71 1.76 9.60
N PRO A 200 -18.42 2.40 8.67
CA PRO A 200 -17.99 3.69 8.14
C PRO A 200 -17.61 4.65 9.27
N PRO A 201 -16.51 5.42 9.14
CA PRO A 201 -16.19 6.46 10.11
C PRO A 201 -17.34 7.48 10.23
N PRO A 202 -17.44 8.19 11.36
CA PRO A 202 -18.49 9.19 11.58
C PRO A 202 -18.31 10.42 10.69
N VAL A 203 -17.09 10.66 10.22
CA VAL A 203 -16.73 11.71 9.26
C VAL A 203 -16.29 11.06 7.94
N PRO A 204 -16.31 11.79 6.82
CA PRO A 204 -15.73 11.32 5.56
C PRO A 204 -14.31 10.78 5.73
N SER A 205 -13.97 9.69 5.03
CA SER A 205 -12.65 9.07 5.11
C SER A 205 -11.50 10.00 4.71
N SER A 206 -11.76 10.97 3.85
CA SER A 206 -10.80 12.05 3.51
C SER A 206 -10.40 12.86 4.73
N LEU A 207 -11.33 13.16 5.65
CA LEU A 207 -11.06 13.85 6.91
C LEU A 207 -10.49 12.91 7.97
N TYR A 208 -11.00 11.67 8.02
CA TYR A 208 -10.53 10.66 8.96
C TYR A 208 -9.05 10.32 8.73
N GLY A 209 -8.61 10.27 7.46
CA GLY A 209 -7.24 9.98 7.06
C GLY A 209 -6.19 10.90 7.70
N VAL A 210 -6.55 12.15 8.02
CA VAL A 210 -5.66 13.13 8.67
C VAL A 210 -5.40 12.79 10.14
N LEU A 211 -6.27 12.01 10.77
CA LEU A 211 -6.17 11.66 12.20
C LEU A 211 -5.30 10.44 12.48
N ILE A 212 -4.92 9.70 11.45
CA ILE A 212 -4.22 8.42 11.53
C ILE A 212 -2.85 8.51 10.86
N ASP A 213 -1.89 7.75 11.36
CA ASP A 213 -0.55 7.67 10.80
C ASP A 213 -0.41 6.49 9.85
N HIS A 214 -1.01 5.35 10.19
CA HIS A 214 -0.99 4.14 9.38
C HIS A 214 -2.42 3.71 9.02
N LEU A 215 -2.64 3.35 7.75
CA LEU A 215 -3.88 2.77 7.25
C LEU A 215 -3.60 1.38 6.67
N ILE A 216 -4.25 0.36 7.22
CA ILE A 216 -4.15 -1.03 6.74
C ILE A 216 -5.55 -1.46 6.28
N VAL A 217 -5.67 -1.89 5.03
CA VAL A 217 -6.97 -2.25 4.43
C VAL A 217 -7.01 -3.73 4.10
N LEU A 218 -7.54 -4.52 5.03
CA LEU A 218 -7.74 -5.96 4.87
C LEU A 218 -9.09 -6.22 4.18
N ASP A 219 -9.26 -5.71 2.97
CA ASP A 219 -10.48 -5.85 2.16
C ASP A 219 -10.17 -6.01 0.68
N ASP A 220 -11.08 -6.60 -0.09
CA ASP A 220 -10.97 -6.74 -1.55
C ASP A 220 -11.25 -5.39 -2.23
N LEU A 221 -10.18 -4.72 -2.61
CA LEU A 221 -10.21 -3.51 -3.41
C LEU A 221 -10.21 -3.94 -4.86
N GLY A 222 -11.42 -4.19 -5.39
CA GLY A 222 -11.64 -4.53 -6.79
C GLY A 222 -10.87 -3.62 -7.75
N MET A 223 -10.70 -4.06 -9.00
CA MET A 223 -9.96 -3.27 -9.99
C MET A 223 -10.48 -1.84 -10.03
N VAL A 224 -9.57 -0.88 -9.88
CA VAL A 224 -9.94 0.55 -9.82
C VAL A 224 -10.77 0.88 -11.07
N PRO A 225 -11.94 1.51 -10.89
CA PRO A 225 -12.86 1.81 -11.98
C PRO A 225 -12.21 2.72 -13.04
N GLN A 226 -12.96 2.96 -14.12
CA GLN A 226 -12.58 3.78 -15.27
C GLN A 226 -11.84 5.11 -14.94
N SER A 227 -12.05 5.68 -13.75
CA SER A 227 -11.27 6.82 -13.26
C SER A 227 -10.31 6.43 -12.11
N PRO A 228 -9.02 6.77 -12.22
CA PRO A 228 -7.93 6.33 -11.34
C PRO A 228 -8.02 6.91 -9.93
N TYR A 229 -8.77 8.01 -9.75
CA TYR A 229 -8.97 8.64 -8.45
C TYR A 229 -10.37 8.40 -7.87
N ARG A 230 -11.26 7.75 -8.63
CA ARG A 230 -12.66 7.50 -8.23
C ARG A 230 -12.86 6.15 -7.55
N TRP A 231 -12.07 5.90 -6.53
CA TRP A 231 -12.20 4.74 -5.65
C TRP A 231 -11.93 5.17 -4.21
N ALA A 232 -12.45 4.45 -3.23
CA ALA A 232 -12.35 4.81 -1.82
C ALA A 232 -11.16 4.09 -1.14
N PRO A 233 -10.15 4.81 -0.63
CA PRO A 233 -9.05 4.20 0.14
C PRO A 233 -9.54 3.45 1.38
N ILE A 234 -10.63 3.90 1.99
CA ILE A 234 -11.34 3.21 3.07
C ILE A 234 -12.66 2.72 2.46
N PRO A 235 -12.79 1.44 2.10
CA PRO A 235 -13.95 0.95 1.33
C PRO A 235 -15.28 0.97 2.12
N LEU A 236 -15.23 1.10 3.44
CA LEU A 236 -16.41 1.07 4.32
C LEU A 236 -17.42 2.17 3.98
N ASP A 237 -16.97 3.35 3.53
CA ASP A 237 -17.84 4.48 3.20
C ASP A 237 -17.92 4.79 1.71
N ARG A 238 -17.57 3.82 0.84
CA ARG A 238 -17.59 3.97 -0.63
C ARG A 238 -18.92 4.48 -1.23
N SER A 239 -20.03 4.26 -0.52
CA SER A 239 -21.37 4.69 -0.94
C SER A 239 -21.71 6.12 -0.50
N ARG A 240 -20.88 6.74 0.34
CA ARG A 240 -21.08 8.11 0.82
C ARG A 240 -20.27 9.10 -0.03
N PRO A 241 -20.76 10.32 -0.27
CA PRO A 241 -19.99 11.38 -0.92
C PRO A 241 -18.74 11.77 -0.11
N GLY A 242 -17.68 12.24 -0.78
CA GLY A 242 -16.49 12.81 -0.14
C GLY A 242 -15.43 11.80 0.31
N ASN A 243 -15.48 10.56 -0.17
CA ASN A 243 -14.63 9.45 0.29
C ASN A 243 -13.79 8.80 -0.80
N GLN A 244 -13.86 9.30 -2.03
CA GLN A 244 -13.01 8.85 -3.11
C GLN A 244 -11.61 9.45 -2.96
N LEU A 245 -10.58 8.84 -3.57
CA LEU A 245 -9.21 9.33 -3.50
C LEU A 245 -9.10 10.78 -4.00
N GLU A 246 -9.90 11.19 -4.99
CA GLU A 246 -9.97 12.58 -5.44
C GLU A 246 -10.41 13.56 -4.35
N ASP A 247 -11.27 13.12 -3.42
CA ASP A 247 -11.75 13.95 -2.30
C ASP A 247 -10.64 14.20 -1.26
N TRP A 248 -9.62 13.34 -1.20
CA TRP A 248 -8.49 13.51 -0.29
C TRP A 248 -7.51 14.61 -0.75
N PHE A 249 -7.68 15.13 -1.97
CA PHE A 249 -6.88 16.26 -2.46
C PHE A 249 -7.37 17.61 -1.92
N ALA A 250 -8.56 17.64 -1.32
CA ALA A 250 -9.13 18.82 -0.70
C ALA A 250 -8.55 19.10 0.70
N LEU A 251 -8.79 20.29 1.22
CA LEU A 251 -8.42 20.64 2.59
C LEU A 251 -9.28 19.88 3.62
N PRO A 252 -8.73 19.56 4.81
CA PRO A 252 -7.35 19.77 5.23
C PRO A 252 -6.38 18.82 4.53
N PHE A 253 -5.22 19.34 4.13
CA PHE A 253 -4.18 18.49 3.56
C PHE A 253 -3.63 17.52 4.61
N GLY A 254 -3.38 16.29 4.17
CA GLY A 254 -2.79 15.26 5.00
C GLY A 254 -3.44 13.91 4.74
N GLY A 255 -2.84 12.90 5.34
CA GLY A 255 -3.24 11.52 5.19
C GLY A 255 -2.28 10.63 5.96
N PRO A 256 -2.53 9.31 5.96
CA PRO A 256 -1.65 8.34 6.56
C PRO A 256 -0.28 8.40 5.89
N ASP A 257 0.76 8.29 6.71
CA ASP A 257 2.14 8.18 6.29
C ASP A 257 2.43 6.82 5.61
N VAL A 258 1.82 5.77 6.17
CA VAL A 258 1.94 4.39 5.68
C VAL A 258 0.57 3.87 5.28
N ILE A 259 0.45 3.35 4.06
CA ILE A 259 -0.79 2.76 3.53
C ILE A 259 -0.51 1.35 3.05
N VAL A 260 -1.28 0.37 3.53
CA VAL A 260 -1.12 -1.05 3.19
C VAL A 260 -2.41 -1.59 2.57
N LEU A 261 -2.35 -1.95 1.29
CA LEU A 261 -3.47 -2.35 0.43
C LEU A 261 -3.24 -3.76 -0.16
N PRO A 262 -3.23 -4.82 0.67
CA PRO A 262 -2.96 -6.19 0.23
C PRO A 262 -4.04 -6.77 -0.69
N GLY A 263 -5.26 -6.23 -0.62
CA GLY A 263 -6.37 -6.63 -1.49
C GLY A 263 -6.51 -5.79 -2.77
N TYR A 264 -5.54 -4.93 -3.10
CA TYR A 264 -5.57 -4.15 -4.34
C TYR A 264 -5.41 -5.04 -5.57
N ARG A 265 -6.22 -4.79 -6.61
CA ARG A 265 -6.27 -5.62 -7.81
C ARG A 265 -5.98 -4.81 -9.06
N THR A 266 -5.18 -5.39 -9.95
CA THR A 266 -4.76 -4.77 -11.21
C THR A 266 -4.93 -5.73 -12.37
N ALA A 267 -4.66 -5.27 -13.60
CA ALA A 267 -4.67 -6.13 -14.77
C ALA A 267 -3.69 -7.31 -14.69
N ALA A 268 -2.66 -7.26 -13.83
CA ALA A 268 -1.70 -8.34 -13.63
C ALA A 268 -2.36 -9.65 -13.21
N GLU A 269 -3.44 -9.58 -12.42
CA GLU A 269 -4.16 -10.74 -11.91
C GLU A 269 -4.77 -11.62 -13.01
N ASN A 270 -5.10 -11.03 -14.15
CA ASN A 270 -5.63 -11.71 -15.34
C ASN A 270 -4.59 -11.78 -16.47
N ALA A 271 -3.29 -11.70 -16.14
CA ALA A 271 -2.18 -11.65 -17.10
C ALA A 271 -2.43 -10.66 -18.25
N LEU A 272 -2.86 -9.45 -17.91
CA LEU A 272 -3.05 -8.33 -18.84
C LEU A 272 -4.06 -8.60 -19.98
N LYS A 273 -4.94 -9.60 -19.85
CA LYS A 273 -6.02 -9.84 -20.81
C LYS A 273 -6.98 -8.66 -20.91
N GLN A 274 -7.19 -7.96 -19.79
CA GLN A 274 -7.98 -6.74 -19.71
C GLN A 274 -7.03 -5.58 -19.43
N THR A 275 -6.88 -4.68 -20.40
CA THR A 275 -6.07 -3.47 -20.20
C THR A 275 -6.96 -2.33 -19.72
N PRO A 276 -6.51 -1.52 -18.76
CA PRO A 276 -7.24 -0.34 -18.32
C PRO A 276 -7.48 0.66 -19.47
N PRO A 277 -8.59 1.42 -19.45
CA PRO A 277 -8.91 2.41 -20.48
C PRO A 277 -7.84 3.50 -20.65
N LEU A 278 -7.18 3.89 -19.56
CA LEU A 278 -6.13 4.93 -19.56
C LEU A 278 -4.77 4.41 -20.05
N GLY A 279 -4.67 3.13 -20.36
CA GLY A 279 -3.44 2.47 -20.77
C GLY A 279 -2.78 1.64 -19.66
N PRO A 280 -1.77 0.82 -20.02
CA PRO A 280 -1.13 -0.11 -19.09
C PRO A 280 -0.44 0.61 -17.92
N GLY A 281 -0.72 0.18 -16.69
CA GLY A 281 -0.07 0.64 -15.46
C GLY A 281 -0.68 1.90 -14.86
N MET A 282 -1.62 2.57 -15.55
CA MET A 282 -2.23 3.82 -15.08
C MET A 282 -3.13 3.63 -13.85
N GLU A 283 -3.71 2.45 -13.68
CA GLU A 283 -4.44 2.05 -12.48
C GLU A 283 -3.52 1.73 -11.28
N ILE A 284 -2.21 1.82 -11.46
CA ILE A 284 -1.21 1.71 -10.39
C ILE A 284 -0.53 3.07 -10.19
N PHE A 285 0.03 3.64 -11.26
CA PHE A 285 0.78 4.89 -11.25
C PHE A 285 -0.03 6.07 -10.68
N LEU A 286 -1.24 6.30 -11.18
CA LEU A 286 -2.03 7.46 -10.75
C LEU A 286 -2.52 7.32 -9.30
N PRO A 287 -3.08 6.19 -8.85
CA PRO A 287 -3.40 5.98 -7.44
C PRO A 287 -2.21 6.18 -6.50
N ILE A 288 -1.02 5.68 -6.86
CA ILE A 288 0.21 5.92 -6.08
C ILE A 288 0.50 7.42 -6.00
N CYS A 289 0.50 8.13 -7.13
CA CYS A 289 0.69 9.57 -7.15
C CYS A 289 -0.34 10.32 -6.28
N GLY A 290 -1.60 9.89 -6.33
CA GLY A 290 -2.68 10.45 -5.51
C GLY A 290 -2.43 10.24 -4.02
N LEU A 291 -2.17 9.00 -3.59
CA LEU A 291 -1.90 8.65 -2.19
C LEU A 291 -0.63 9.35 -1.66
N MET A 292 0.42 9.46 -2.46
CA MET A 292 1.62 10.18 -2.04
C MET A 292 1.41 11.71 -2.00
N ASN A 293 0.54 12.25 -2.88
CA ASN A 293 0.15 13.66 -2.84
C ASN A 293 -0.66 14.00 -1.58
N THR A 294 -1.37 13.04 -0.98
CA THR A 294 -2.06 13.22 0.31
C THR A 294 -1.13 13.06 1.51
N GLY A 295 0.13 12.66 1.29
CA GLY A 295 1.16 12.63 2.33
C GLY A 295 1.77 11.25 2.59
N ALA A 296 1.28 10.18 1.95
CA ALA A 296 1.86 8.85 2.11
C ALA A 296 3.31 8.81 1.61
N ARG A 297 4.22 8.30 2.44
CA ARG A 297 5.64 8.10 2.08
C ARG A 297 5.99 6.64 1.88
N THR A 298 5.17 5.74 2.40
CA THR A 298 5.27 4.29 2.20
C THR A 298 3.90 3.74 1.83
N ILE A 299 3.82 3.05 0.68
CA ILE A 299 2.62 2.36 0.23
C ILE A 299 3.00 0.92 -0.12
N LEU A 300 2.38 -0.05 0.54
CA LEU A 300 2.48 -1.46 0.16
C LEU A 300 1.17 -1.85 -0.51
N LEU A 301 1.15 -1.96 -1.84
CA LEU A 301 -0.05 -2.30 -2.60
C LEU A 301 0.15 -3.61 -3.37
N SER A 302 -0.92 -4.37 -3.57
CA SER A 302 -0.83 -5.60 -4.35
C SER A 302 -1.15 -5.40 -5.84
N ARG A 303 -0.44 -6.12 -6.72
CA ARG A 303 -0.70 -6.22 -8.16
C ARG A 303 -1.82 -7.24 -8.44
N TRP A 304 -1.87 -8.30 -7.64
CA TRP A 304 -2.90 -9.34 -7.65
C TRP A 304 -3.19 -9.77 -6.23
N ARG A 305 -4.29 -10.47 -5.98
CA ARG A 305 -4.67 -10.85 -4.62
C ARG A 305 -4.37 -12.34 -4.37
N PRO A 306 -3.29 -12.71 -3.64
CA PRO A 306 -3.14 -14.07 -3.13
C PRO A 306 -4.24 -14.40 -2.11
N ALA A 307 -4.58 -13.41 -1.26
CA ALA A 307 -5.41 -13.56 -0.06
C ALA A 307 -4.86 -14.64 0.90
N GLY A 308 -5.69 -15.09 1.84
CA GLY A 308 -5.33 -16.16 2.76
C GLY A 308 -4.36 -15.78 3.87
N LYS A 309 -3.91 -16.81 4.60
CA LYS A 309 -3.00 -16.68 5.73
C LYS A 309 -1.67 -16.07 5.31
N THR A 310 -1.12 -16.46 4.16
CA THR A 310 0.17 -15.98 3.64
C THR A 310 0.16 -14.48 3.40
N ALA A 311 -0.89 -13.94 2.77
CA ALA A 311 -1.03 -12.50 2.58
C ALA A 311 -1.12 -11.75 3.92
N PHE A 312 -1.86 -12.30 4.87
CA PHE A 312 -1.98 -11.72 6.20
C PHE A 312 -0.64 -11.72 6.95
N ASP A 313 0.10 -12.83 6.93
CA ASP A 313 1.39 -12.93 7.59
C ASP A 313 2.43 -11.99 6.98
N LEU A 314 2.45 -11.82 5.66
CA LEU A 314 3.30 -10.81 5.02
C LEU A 314 3.03 -9.40 5.55
N VAL A 315 1.75 -9.02 5.65
CA VAL A 315 1.35 -7.69 6.16
C VAL A 315 1.67 -7.57 7.66
N ARG A 316 1.40 -8.60 8.44
CA ARG A 316 1.68 -8.63 9.89
C ARG A 316 3.17 -8.45 10.16
N GLU A 317 4.01 -9.23 9.49
CA GLU A 317 5.47 -9.15 9.62
C GLU A 317 6.01 -7.81 9.12
N PHE A 318 5.43 -7.23 8.07
CA PHE A 318 5.86 -5.92 7.56
C PHE A 318 5.55 -4.79 8.54
N VAL A 319 4.30 -4.74 9.03
CA VAL A 319 3.82 -3.65 9.88
C VAL A 319 4.44 -3.71 11.27
N GLN A 320 4.74 -4.90 11.81
CA GLN A 320 5.43 -4.98 13.10
C GLN A 320 6.89 -4.47 13.02
N GLU A 321 7.54 -4.58 11.85
CA GLU A 321 8.95 -4.22 11.68
C GLU A 321 9.17 -2.77 11.21
N ILE A 322 8.22 -2.17 10.51
CA ILE A 322 8.35 -0.81 9.96
C ILE A 322 8.74 0.29 10.98
N PRO A 323 8.41 0.21 12.28
CA PRO A 323 8.86 1.19 13.27
C PRO A 323 10.36 1.10 13.58
N TYR A 324 11.02 -0.02 13.29
CA TYR A 324 12.40 -0.31 13.71
C TYR A 324 13.40 -0.28 12.56
N THR A 325 12.95 -0.36 11.30
CA THR A 325 13.82 -0.45 10.12
C THR A 325 13.24 0.27 8.91
N THR A 326 13.98 0.36 7.81
CA THR A 326 13.45 0.94 6.56
C THR A 326 12.36 0.05 6.00
N ALA A 327 11.40 0.61 5.25
CA ALA A 327 10.31 -0.20 4.69
C ALA A 327 10.84 -1.29 3.76
N ALA A 328 11.91 -1.01 3.01
CA ALA A 328 12.53 -1.99 2.12
C ALA A 328 13.16 -3.17 2.89
N GLN A 329 13.77 -2.92 4.05
CA GLN A 329 14.28 -3.97 4.93
C GLN A 329 13.15 -4.77 5.59
N ALA A 330 12.13 -4.09 6.13
CA ALA A 330 10.96 -4.73 6.74
C ALA A 330 10.25 -5.65 5.73
N TRP A 331 10.06 -5.19 4.49
CA TRP A 331 9.40 -5.96 3.45
C TRP A 331 10.21 -7.18 3.02
N GLN A 332 11.50 -7.00 2.73
CA GLN A 332 12.39 -8.12 2.37
C GLN A 332 12.39 -9.20 3.45
N ARG A 333 12.52 -8.81 4.72
CA ARG A 333 12.46 -9.73 5.87
C ARG A 333 11.12 -10.48 5.93
N SER A 334 10.01 -9.77 5.75
CA SER A 334 8.67 -10.36 5.75
C SER A 334 8.54 -11.46 4.70
N VAL A 335 9.01 -11.18 3.48
CA VAL A 335 9.00 -12.17 2.39
C VAL A 335 9.90 -13.36 2.69
N LEU A 336 11.13 -13.14 3.17
CA LEU A 336 12.06 -14.23 3.48
C LEU A 336 11.53 -15.15 4.60
N LEU A 337 10.86 -14.59 5.61
CA LEU A 337 10.24 -15.37 6.69
C LEU A 337 9.04 -16.16 6.19
N VAL A 338 8.14 -15.51 5.44
CA VAL A 338 6.92 -16.15 4.96
C VAL A 338 7.23 -17.20 3.90
N ALA A 339 8.18 -16.97 3.01
CA ALA A 339 8.57 -17.94 1.98
C ALA A 339 9.03 -19.29 2.56
N GLN A 340 9.53 -19.31 3.80
CA GLN A 340 9.95 -20.54 4.48
C GLN A 340 8.80 -21.28 5.19
N GLN A 341 7.60 -20.70 5.27
CA GLN A 341 6.45 -21.32 5.89
C GLN A 341 5.81 -22.36 4.97
N THR A 342 5.37 -23.47 5.53
CA THR A 342 4.50 -24.45 4.86
C THR A 342 3.13 -23.83 4.62
N LEU A 343 2.61 -23.96 3.40
CA LEU A 343 1.28 -23.47 3.06
C LEU A 343 0.21 -24.29 3.80
N ASP A 344 -0.85 -23.63 4.22
CA ASP A 344 -2.03 -24.26 4.81
C ASP A 344 -3.17 -24.24 3.78
N PRO A 345 -3.48 -25.37 3.10
CA PRO A 345 -4.49 -25.40 2.04
C PRO A 345 -5.89 -24.98 2.49
N GLU A 346 -6.22 -25.07 3.78
CA GLU A 346 -7.52 -24.62 4.30
C GLU A 346 -7.56 -23.10 4.52
N ALA A 347 -6.41 -22.47 4.72
CA ALA A 347 -6.28 -21.04 4.94
C ALA A 347 -5.80 -20.26 3.69
N GLU A 348 -5.53 -20.96 2.59
CA GLU A 348 -5.07 -20.39 1.32
C GLU A 348 -6.15 -20.56 0.22
N PRO A 349 -7.02 -19.56 -0.01
CA PRO A 349 -8.19 -19.69 -0.90
C PRO A 349 -7.83 -19.85 -2.38
N ARG A 350 -6.55 -19.66 -2.74
CA ARG A 350 -6.04 -19.82 -4.11
C ARG A 350 -5.11 -21.02 -4.26
N LEU A 351 -5.02 -21.87 -3.24
CA LEU A 351 -4.33 -23.14 -3.29
C LEU A 351 -5.37 -24.26 -3.37
N LYS A 352 -5.28 -25.08 -4.42
CA LYS A 352 -6.12 -26.28 -4.50
C LYS A 352 -5.69 -27.24 -3.39
N LYS A 353 -6.67 -27.83 -2.71
CA LYS A 353 -6.41 -28.84 -1.67
C LYS A 353 -5.56 -30.00 -2.23
N PRO A 354 -4.47 -30.38 -1.55
CA PRO A 354 -3.64 -31.53 -1.95
C PRO A 354 -4.45 -32.83 -1.96
N ALA A 355 -3.94 -33.82 -2.70
CA ALA A 355 -4.37 -35.20 -2.47
C ALA A 355 -3.93 -35.68 -1.06
N PRO A 356 -4.58 -36.69 -0.46
CA PRO A 356 -4.26 -37.15 0.91
C PRO A 356 -2.79 -37.56 1.13
N ASP A 357 -2.08 -37.90 0.07
CA ASP A 357 -0.69 -38.33 0.03
C ASP A 357 0.31 -37.22 -0.37
N GLU A 358 -0.17 -36.01 -0.66
CA GLU A 358 0.65 -34.89 -1.13
C GLU A 358 0.86 -33.86 -0.01
N GLU A 359 2.12 -33.63 0.37
CA GLU A 359 2.45 -32.62 1.38
C GLU A 359 2.34 -31.19 0.79
N PRO A 360 1.73 -30.24 1.51
CA PRO A 360 1.70 -28.84 1.08
C PRO A 360 3.13 -28.28 0.94
N PRO A 361 3.44 -27.57 -0.17
CA PRO A 361 4.75 -26.98 -0.35
C PRO A 361 4.94 -25.75 0.54
N LYS A 362 6.18 -25.26 0.61
CA LYS A 362 6.47 -23.94 1.19
C LYS A 362 5.95 -22.81 0.31
N ALA A 363 5.76 -21.64 0.90
CA ALA A 363 5.37 -20.40 0.22
C ALA A 363 6.49 -19.74 -0.63
N GLU A 364 7.46 -20.53 -1.14
CA GLU A 364 8.60 -20.01 -1.91
C GLU A 364 8.19 -19.51 -3.32
N HIS A 365 7.09 -20.01 -3.86
CA HIS A 365 6.63 -19.64 -5.20
C HIS A 365 6.24 -18.15 -5.27
N PRO A 366 6.73 -17.37 -6.27
CA PRO A 366 6.53 -15.91 -6.33
C PRO A 366 5.08 -15.44 -6.37
N PHE A 367 4.15 -16.31 -6.75
CA PHE A 367 2.71 -16.04 -6.68
C PHE A 367 2.27 -15.47 -5.32
N PHE A 368 2.86 -15.95 -4.23
CA PHE A 368 2.45 -15.60 -2.87
C PHE A 368 3.00 -14.26 -2.37
N TRP A 369 4.16 -13.83 -2.86
CA TRP A 369 4.91 -12.70 -2.28
C TRP A 369 5.36 -11.64 -3.29
N ALA A 370 5.54 -11.98 -4.57
CA ALA A 370 5.98 -11.03 -5.60
C ALA A 370 4.83 -10.16 -6.14
N GLY A 371 3.63 -10.35 -5.61
CA GLY A 371 2.45 -9.54 -5.95
C GLY A 371 2.53 -8.13 -5.40
N TYR A 372 3.31 -7.87 -4.36
CA TYR A 372 3.30 -6.58 -3.68
C TYR A 372 4.33 -5.62 -4.25
N LEU A 373 3.88 -4.41 -4.55
CA LEU A 373 4.70 -3.25 -4.85
C LEU A 373 4.91 -2.46 -3.55
N LEU A 374 6.15 -2.46 -3.07
CA LEU A 374 6.55 -1.52 -2.02
C LEU A 374 6.97 -0.20 -2.66
N VAL A 375 6.09 0.80 -2.61
CA VAL A 375 6.42 2.19 -2.96
C VAL A 375 6.93 2.88 -1.71
N ASP A 376 8.16 3.38 -1.72
CA ASP A 376 8.75 3.98 -0.52
C ASP A 376 9.78 5.05 -0.87
N THR A 377 9.77 6.16 -0.13
CA THR A 377 10.72 7.27 -0.30
C THR A 377 12.10 7.01 0.33
N GLY A 378 12.27 5.90 1.06
CA GLY A 378 13.54 5.52 1.68
C GLY A 378 13.79 6.17 3.04
N VAL A 379 12.78 6.81 3.62
CA VAL A 379 12.88 7.46 4.93
C VAL A 379 13.03 6.41 6.03
N PRO A 380 14.12 6.44 6.82
CA PRO A 380 14.25 5.58 8.00
C PRO A 380 13.30 6.04 9.12
N PRO A 381 12.98 5.16 10.09
CA PRO A 381 12.33 5.58 11.33
C PRO A 381 13.17 6.66 12.00
N GLU A 382 12.49 7.66 12.58
CA GLU A 382 13.19 8.61 13.46
C GLU A 382 13.85 7.80 14.57
N ALA A 383 15.15 8.01 14.78
CA ALA A 383 15.81 7.47 15.97
C ALA A 383 14.97 7.96 17.15
N SER A 384 14.41 7.02 17.92
CA SER A 384 13.71 7.37 19.15
C SER A 384 14.63 8.32 19.90
N ALA A 385 14.14 9.53 20.21
CA ALA A 385 14.81 10.40 21.13
C ALA A 385 15.25 9.51 22.30
N LYS A 386 16.55 9.55 22.62
CA LYS A 386 17.15 8.72 23.69
C LYS A 386 16.15 8.62 24.84
N PRO A 387 15.96 7.43 25.44
CA PRO A 387 15.14 7.31 26.65
C PRO A 387 15.48 8.47 27.57
N PRO A 388 14.50 9.20 28.14
CA PRO A 388 14.78 10.37 28.94
C PRO A 388 15.89 10.00 29.91
N GLU A 389 17.02 10.72 29.78
CA GLU A 389 18.15 10.58 30.66
C GLU A 389 17.57 10.58 32.08
N GLN A 390 17.81 9.49 32.82
CA GLN A 390 17.36 9.41 34.22
C GLN A 390 17.71 10.75 34.86
N PRO A 391 16.77 11.42 35.53
CA PRO A 391 17.03 12.75 36.07
C PRO A 391 18.27 12.65 36.95
N GLY A 392 19.36 13.23 36.46
CA GLY A 392 20.56 13.44 37.24
C GLY A 392 20.19 14.25 38.49
N PRO A 393 20.99 14.14 39.57
CA PRO A 393 20.64 14.72 40.86
C PRO A 393 20.30 16.20 40.71
N ALA A 394 19.15 16.57 41.28
CA ALA A 394 18.50 17.86 41.18
C ALA A 394 19.47 19.04 41.12
N GLN A 395 19.51 19.74 39.98
CA GLN A 395 20.08 21.07 39.93
C GLN A 395 19.21 21.98 40.81
N LYS A 396 19.86 22.70 41.73
CA LYS A 396 19.23 23.70 42.60
C LYS A 396 18.46 24.72 41.73
N PRO A 397 17.24 25.13 42.13
CA PRO A 397 16.50 26.14 41.40
C PRO A 397 17.31 27.44 41.30
N LEU A 398 17.40 27.99 40.09
CA LEU A 398 17.90 29.35 39.87
C LEU A 398 16.98 30.35 40.58
N PRO A 399 17.53 31.44 41.15
CA PRO A 399 16.74 32.44 41.85
C PRO A 399 15.84 33.19 40.87
N PHE A 400 14.55 33.28 41.19
CA PHE A 400 13.61 34.14 40.48
C PHE A 400 13.99 35.61 40.70
N PRO A 401 13.91 36.47 39.67
CA PRO A 401 14.06 37.92 39.84
C PRO A 401 12.89 38.47 40.66
N GLU A 402 13.20 39.23 41.71
CA GLU A 402 12.20 39.91 42.55
C GLU A 402 11.42 40.94 41.72
N LEU A 403 10.09 40.79 41.68
CA LEU A 403 9.19 41.82 41.16
C LEU A 403 9.16 43.03 42.12
N PRO A 404 9.10 44.27 41.60
CA PRO A 404 9.04 45.46 42.43
C PRO A 404 7.75 45.52 43.25
N LYS A 405 7.89 45.86 44.53
CA LYS A 405 6.78 45.98 45.50
C LYS A 405 5.82 47.12 45.11
N PRO A 406 4.49 46.91 45.13
CA PRO A 406 3.53 47.98 44.97
C PRO A 406 3.50 48.90 46.21
N PRO A 407 3.21 50.20 46.05
CA PRO A 407 3.12 51.14 47.17
C PRO A 407 1.91 50.83 48.07
N SER A 408 2.10 51.06 49.37
CA SER A 408 1.15 50.77 50.43
C SER A 408 -0.14 51.60 50.31
N PRO A 409 -1.33 51.03 50.64
CA PRO A 409 -2.58 51.78 50.67
C PRO A 409 -2.68 52.70 51.92
N PRO A 410 -3.41 53.83 51.83
CA PRO A 410 -3.68 54.69 52.97
C PRO A 410 -4.71 54.10 53.95
N GLU A 411 -4.56 54.54 55.20
CA GLU A 411 -5.31 54.16 56.41
C GLU A 411 -6.84 54.19 56.28
N ALA A 412 -7.48 53.17 56.85
CA ALA A 412 -8.92 53.02 56.96
C ALA A 412 -9.51 53.81 58.15
N PRO A 413 -10.74 54.34 58.05
CA PRO A 413 -11.58 54.64 59.20
C PRO A 413 -12.54 53.47 59.54
N LYS A 414 -12.84 53.36 60.83
CA LYS A 414 -13.56 52.25 61.51
C LYS A 414 -15.10 52.36 61.43
N GLY A 415 -15.73 51.23 61.04
CA GLY A 415 -16.97 50.64 61.58
C GLY A 415 -18.34 51.26 61.21
N PRO A 416 -19.47 50.64 61.61
CA PRO A 416 -19.72 49.20 61.88
C PRO A 416 -21.05 48.65 61.27
N ALA A 417 -21.18 47.32 61.36
CA ALA A 417 -22.39 46.50 61.53
C ALA A 417 -23.43 46.30 60.39
N ASP A 418 -23.78 45.01 60.25
CA ASP A 418 -25.02 44.39 59.74
C ASP A 418 -25.40 44.50 58.25
N ALA A 419 -25.38 43.35 57.54
CA ALA A 419 -26.56 42.80 56.85
C ALA A 419 -26.23 41.54 56.01
N GLU A 420 -26.94 40.46 56.37
CA GLU A 420 -27.43 39.28 55.63
C GLU A 420 -26.97 38.93 54.19
N LEU A 421 -26.61 37.64 54.05
CA LEU A 421 -26.55 36.85 52.81
C LEU A 421 -27.96 36.53 52.26
N PRO A 422 -28.19 36.60 50.93
CA PRO A 422 -29.30 35.91 50.30
C PRO A 422 -28.88 34.59 49.62
N LYS A 423 -29.78 33.61 49.79
CA LYS A 423 -29.75 32.22 49.32
C LYS A 423 -29.99 32.09 47.81
N SER A 424 -29.38 31.07 47.21
CA SER A 424 -29.69 30.57 45.86
C SER A 424 -31.09 29.94 45.77
N PRO A 425 -31.84 30.14 44.67
CA PRO A 425 -33.01 29.33 44.36
C PRO A 425 -32.67 28.14 43.47
N ALA A 426 -33.38 27.05 43.78
CA ALA A 426 -33.36 25.76 43.13
C ALA A 426 -34.24 25.71 41.86
N GLY A 427 -33.89 24.77 40.99
CA GLY A 427 -34.87 23.92 40.30
C GLY A 427 -35.34 24.41 38.93
N SER A 428 -35.00 23.65 37.88
CA SER A 428 -35.85 23.56 36.70
C SER A 428 -35.79 22.18 36.05
N LYS A 429 -37.00 21.69 35.78
CA LYS A 429 -37.40 20.32 35.46
C LYS A 429 -37.19 20.01 33.97
N VAL A 430 -36.82 18.76 33.70
CA VAL A 430 -36.71 18.13 32.39
C VAL A 430 -38.10 17.70 31.87
N PRO A 431 -38.47 17.93 30.59
CA PRO A 431 -39.67 17.35 29.99
C PRO A 431 -39.42 15.97 29.35
N LYS A 432 -40.42 15.09 29.50
CA LYS A 432 -40.51 13.72 28.95
C LYS A 432 -40.89 13.69 27.46
N ALA A 433 -40.37 12.68 26.76
CA ALA A 433 -40.66 12.33 25.36
C ALA A 433 -42.00 11.60 25.16
N PRO A 434 -42.60 11.66 23.95
CA PRO A 434 -43.80 10.89 23.59
C PRO A 434 -43.51 9.48 23.03
N PRO A 435 -44.51 8.56 23.05
CA PRO A 435 -44.36 7.12 22.76
C PRO A 435 -44.42 6.75 21.25
N PRO A 436 -44.07 5.50 20.88
CA PRO A 436 -43.93 5.06 19.49
C PRO A 436 -45.22 4.46 18.89
N ASP A 437 -45.44 4.71 17.60
CA ASP A 437 -46.53 4.16 16.79
C ASP A 437 -46.27 2.74 16.28
N VAL A 438 -47.36 1.97 16.20
CA VAL A 438 -47.48 0.56 15.82
C VAL A 438 -47.66 0.42 14.29
N PRO A 439 -47.18 -0.68 13.65
CA PRO A 439 -47.06 -0.77 12.19
C PRO A 439 -48.32 -1.28 11.49
N THR A 440 -48.62 -0.69 10.32
CA THR A 440 -49.73 -1.10 9.43
C THR A 440 -49.24 -2.13 8.40
N LYS A 441 -50.04 -3.19 8.17
CA LYS A 441 -49.78 -4.33 7.27
C LYS A 441 -50.38 -4.13 5.86
N GLN A 442 -49.66 -4.69 4.89
CA GLN A 442 -50.10 -5.39 3.65
C GLN A 442 -50.54 -4.56 2.42
N PRO A 443 -50.51 -5.12 1.16
CA PRO A 443 -50.33 -6.53 0.78
C PRO A 443 -49.29 -6.84 -0.34
N ALA A 444 -49.10 -8.15 -0.52
CA ALA A 444 -48.22 -8.83 -1.47
C ALA A 444 -48.72 -8.80 -2.93
N GLY A 445 -47.81 -8.59 -3.88
CA GLY A 445 -47.98 -8.80 -5.32
C GLY A 445 -47.08 -9.93 -5.82
N LYS A 446 -47.67 -10.89 -6.54
CA LYS A 446 -47.04 -12.08 -7.14
C LYS A 446 -46.17 -11.75 -8.38
N PRO A 447 -45.26 -12.67 -8.79
CA PRO A 447 -44.23 -12.43 -9.79
C PRO A 447 -44.73 -12.65 -11.23
N SER A 448 -44.35 -11.77 -12.14
CA SER A 448 -44.57 -11.93 -13.59
C SER A 448 -43.29 -12.29 -14.32
N ALA A 449 -43.48 -13.11 -15.35
CA ALA A 449 -42.52 -13.92 -16.07
C ALA A 449 -41.67 -13.19 -17.13
N ASN A 450 -40.53 -13.83 -17.43
CA ASN A 450 -39.72 -13.84 -18.66
C ASN A 450 -39.10 -12.51 -19.18
N PRO A 451 -37.75 -12.44 -19.29
CA PRO A 451 -37.10 -11.44 -20.13
C PRO A 451 -37.14 -11.87 -21.62
N PRO A 452 -37.29 -10.92 -22.56
CA PRO A 452 -37.29 -11.20 -23.98
C PRO A 452 -35.88 -11.52 -24.52
N LYS A 453 -35.83 -12.48 -25.45
CA LYS A 453 -34.69 -12.80 -26.32
C LYS A 453 -34.24 -11.55 -27.07
N ALA A 454 -32.99 -11.13 -26.85
CA ALA A 454 -32.33 -10.16 -27.72
C ALA A 454 -31.92 -10.84 -29.03
N ALA A 455 -32.43 -10.30 -30.13
CA ALA A 455 -32.13 -10.69 -31.49
C ALA A 455 -30.70 -10.31 -31.89
N ALA A 456 -30.07 -11.20 -32.65
CA ALA A 456 -28.84 -10.94 -33.38
C ALA A 456 -29.08 -9.94 -34.53
N SER A 457 -28.11 -9.06 -34.77
CA SER A 457 -27.83 -8.35 -36.03
C SER A 457 -26.51 -7.56 -35.87
N PRO A 458 -25.83 -7.11 -36.95
CA PRO A 458 -24.93 -7.89 -37.79
C PRO A 458 -23.52 -7.28 -37.87
N GLN A 459 -22.64 -7.96 -38.61
CA GLN A 459 -21.33 -7.47 -39.07
C GLN A 459 -21.40 -6.03 -39.62
N GLY A 460 -20.40 -5.20 -39.28
CA GLY A 460 -20.30 -3.84 -39.80
C GLY A 460 -18.96 -3.16 -39.52
N THR A 461 -18.02 -3.39 -40.43
CA THR A 461 -17.01 -2.44 -40.96
C THR A 461 -16.00 -1.75 -40.04
N ALA A 462 -14.74 -1.93 -40.44
CA ALA A 462 -13.54 -1.23 -40.00
C ALA A 462 -13.67 0.29 -40.10
N ARG A 463 -13.11 1.00 -39.11
CA ARG A 463 -12.68 2.39 -39.24
C ARG A 463 -11.27 2.54 -38.72
N GLU A 464 -10.36 2.77 -39.67
CA GLU A 464 -9.08 3.42 -39.47
C GLU A 464 -9.28 4.76 -38.76
N TRP A 465 -8.41 5.05 -37.79
CA TRP A 465 -8.22 6.41 -37.28
C TRP A 465 -6.75 6.77 -37.45
N ALA A 466 -6.52 7.63 -38.44
CA ALA A 466 -5.27 8.31 -38.70
C ALA A 466 -5.03 9.40 -37.64
N TRP A 467 -3.81 9.48 -37.12
CA TRP A 467 -3.35 10.57 -36.28
C TRP A 467 -2.74 11.67 -37.16
N GLY A 468 -3.26 12.89 -37.02
CA GLY A 468 -2.71 14.11 -37.60
C GLY A 468 -2.03 14.95 -36.53
N THR A 469 -0.75 15.25 -36.80
CA THR A 469 0.12 16.37 -36.36
C THR A 469 0.28 16.68 -34.88
#